data_AF-A0A4S5CMD4-F1
#
_entry.id   AF-A0A4S5CMD4-F1
#
_cell.length_a   1.000
_cell.length_b   1.000
_cell.length_c   1.000
_cell.angle_alpha   90.00
_cell.angle_beta   90.00
_cell.angle_gamma   90.00
#
_symmetry.space_group_name_H-M   'P 1'
#
loop_
_entity.id
_entity.type
_entity.pdbx_description
1 polymer ?
#
loop_
_entity_poly.entity_id
_entity_poly.type
_entity_poly.pdbx_seq_one_letter_code
_entity_poly.pdbx_strand_id
1 'polypeptide(L)'
;MAKITFRAKVNDGYVKIPKLGRQHCDMNAFHYHPRYGAYSNSTLFPQMLARIASDLTKGTGHLNVAKLPANVEVDTSKFLATVTIEV
;
A
#
# COMPACT_ATOMS: atom_id res chain seq x y z
N MET A 1 2.55 -9.71 -9.83
CA MET A 1 1.59 -9.11 -8.87
C MET A 1 1.92 -7.64 -8.75
N ALA A 2 0.91 -6.78 -8.67
CA ALA A 2 1.13 -5.34 -8.62
C ALA A 2 1.58 -4.94 -7.21
N LYS A 3 2.54 -4.02 -7.10
CA LYS A 3 3.11 -3.65 -5.79
C LYS A 3 2.89 -2.18 -5.49
N ILE A 4 2.58 -1.89 -4.23
CA ILE A 4 2.53 -0.54 -3.67
C ILE A 4 3.62 -0.44 -2.60
N THR A 5 4.57 0.47 -2.76
CA THR A 5 5.69 0.66 -1.85
C THR A 5 5.74 2.09 -1.34
N PHE A 6 5.86 2.25 -0.01
CA PHE A 6 6.07 3.55 0.62
C PHE A 6 6.94 3.41 1.86
N ARG A 7 7.49 4.54 2.32
CA ARG A 7 8.29 4.61 3.54
C ARG A 7 7.51 5.30 4.64
N ALA A 8 7.51 4.74 5.84
CA ALA A 8 6.80 5.28 6.98
C ALA A 8 7.53 5.00 8.29
N LYS A 9 7.28 5.85 9.29
CA LYS A 9 7.79 5.65 10.65
C LYS A 9 6.93 4.61 11.37
N VAL A 10 7.58 3.69 12.08
CA VAL A 10 6.92 2.80 13.04
C VAL A 10 6.82 3.55 14.38
N ASN A 11 5.60 3.74 14.89
CA ASN A 11 5.35 4.30 16.22
C ASN A 11 4.53 3.29 17.02
N ASP A 12 5.03 2.88 18.20
CA ASP A 12 4.35 1.95 19.12
C ASP A 12 3.86 0.64 18.47
N GLY A 13 4.63 0.12 17.50
CA GLY A 13 4.28 -1.10 16.76
C GLY A 13 3.27 -0.90 15.62
N TYR A 14 2.91 0.35 15.32
CA TYR A 14 2.01 0.71 14.22
C TYR A 14 2.70 1.51 13.12
N VAL A 15 2.25 1.30 11.89
CA VAL A 15 2.63 2.08 10.71
C VAL A 15 1.41 2.79 10.14
N LYS A 16 1.49 4.12 10.03
CA LYS A 16 0.45 4.91 9.36
C LYS A 16 0.60 4.82 7.85
N ILE A 17 -0.47 4.43 7.15
CA ILE A 17 -0.47 4.44 5.68
C ILE A 17 -0.61 5.89 5.19
N PRO A 18 0.30 6.40 4.34
CA PRO A 18 0.17 7.72 3.74
C PRO A 18 -0.95 7.73 2.70
N LYS A 19 -1.31 8.93 2.21
CA LYS A 19 -2.20 9.03 1.05
C LYS A 19 -1.54 8.36 -0.15
N LEU A 20 -2.06 7.19 -0.55
CA LEU A 20 -1.51 6.44 -1.67
C LEU A 20 -1.78 7.15 -2.99
N GLY A 21 -0.79 7.10 -3.87
CA GLY A 21 -0.83 7.71 -5.19
C GLY A 21 0.00 6.88 -6.17
N ARG A 22 -0.02 7.28 -7.44
CA ARG A 22 0.69 6.57 -8.52
C ARG A 22 2.18 6.42 -8.26
N GLN A 23 2.79 7.41 -7.61
CA GLN A 23 4.21 7.41 -7.26
C GLN A 23 4.61 6.30 -6.28
N HIS A 24 3.64 5.71 -5.58
CA HIS A 24 3.88 4.57 -4.70
C HIS A 24 3.65 3.23 -5.41
N CYS A 25 3.13 3.23 -6.63
CA CYS A 25 2.70 2.02 -7.34
C CYS A 25 3.72 1.61 -8.39
N ASP A 26 3.96 0.31 -8.54
CA ASP A 26 4.57 -0.24 -9.74
C ASP A 26 3.56 -0.13 -10.91
N MET A 27 3.60 1.00 -11.60
CA MET A 27 2.65 1.32 -12.66
C MET A 27 2.69 0.30 -13.80
N ASN A 28 3.87 -0.26 -14.11
CA ASN A 28 3.99 -1.30 -15.13
C ASN A 28 3.18 -2.53 -14.73
N ALA A 29 3.35 -3.03 -13.50
CA ALA A 29 2.57 -4.16 -13.02
C ALA A 29 1.07 -3.84 -12.89
N PHE A 30 0.72 -2.61 -12.49
CA PHE A 30 -0.67 -2.17 -12.38
C PHE A 30 -1.37 -2.06 -13.73
N HIS A 31 -0.69 -1.65 -14.81
CA HIS A 31 -1.26 -1.56 -16.16
C HIS A 31 -1.80 -2.90 -16.68
N TYR A 32 -1.13 -4.00 -16.33
CA TYR A 32 -1.52 -5.35 -16.74
C TYR A 32 -2.33 -6.08 -15.65
N HIS A 33 -2.68 -5.42 -14.54
CA HIS A 33 -3.40 -6.07 -13.46
C HIS A 33 -4.86 -6.39 -13.86
N PRO A 34 -5.34 -7.64 -13.70
CA PRO A 34 -6.66 -8.05 -14.18
C PRO A 34 -7.82 -7.18 -13.67
N ARG A 35 -7.71 -6.71 -12.41
CA ARG A 35 -8.73 -5.88 -11.76
C ARG A 35 -8.52 -4.37 -11.90
N TYR A 36 -7.26 -3.93 -12.00
CA TYR A 36 -6.90 -2.52 -11.81
C TYR A 36 -6.31 -1.87 -13.07
N GLY A 37 -5.90 -2.65 -14.07
CA GLY A 37 -5.26 -2.17 -15.30
C GLY A 37 -6.12 -1.22 -16.10
N ALA A 38 -7.41 -1.50 -16.26
CA ALA A 38 -8.35 -0.61 -16.94
C ALA A 38 -8.45 0.79 -16.31
N TYR A 39 -8.11 0.89 -15.02
CA TYR A 39 -8.25 2.12 -14.25
C TYR A 39 -6.93 2.79 -13.91
N SER A 40 -5.77 2.15 -14.13
CA SER A 40 -4.46 2.67 -13.70
C SER A 40 -4.18 4.09 -14.22
N ASN A 41 -4.68 4.40 -15.42
CA ASN A 41 -4.56 5.72 -16.07
C ASN A 41 -5.74 6.67 -15.79
N SER A 42 -6.80 6.18 -15.14
CA SER A 42 -8.02 6.96 -14.86
C SER A 42 -7.90 7.82 -13.61
N THR A 43 -8.62 8.94 -13.56
CA THR A 43 -8.77 9.77 -12.36
C THR A 43 -9.36 9.00 -11.16
N LEU A 44 -9.97 7.84 -11.39
CA LEU A 44 -10.49 6.94 -10.35
C LEU A 44 -9.40 6.13 -9.62
N PHE A 45 -8.21 5.96 -10.21
CA PHE A 45 -7.15 5.13 -9.64
C PHE A 45 -6.78 5.49 -8.19
N PRO A 46 -6.58 6.78 -7.83
CA PRO A 46 -6.24 7.14 -6.45
C PRO A 46 -7.33 6.78 -5.45
N GLN A 47 -8.61 6.83 -5.84
CA GLN A 47 -9.72 6.44 -4.97
C GLN A 47 -9.71 4.92 -4.72
N MET A 48 -9.33 4.12 -5.72
CA MET A 48 -9.16 2.68 -5.53
C MET A 48 -7.96 2.35 -4.63
N LEU A 49 -6.84 3.06 -4.75
CA LEU A 49 -5.73 2.91 -3.82
C LEU A 49 -6.14 3.25 -2.37
N ALA A 50 -6.96 4.30 -2.20
CA ALA A 50 -7.53 4.63 -0.89
C ALA A 50 -8.45 3.52 -0.35
N ARG A 51 -9.24 2.87 -1.21
CA ARG A 51 -10.05 1.70 -0.85
C ARG A 51 -9.17 0.53 -0.40
N ILE A 52 -8.12 0.20 -1.16
CA ILE A 52 -7.17 -0.87 -0.81
C ILE A 52 -6.53 -0.62 0.57
N ALA A 53 -6.06 0.61 0.82
CA ALA A 53 -5.51 0.99 2.12
C ALA A 53 -6.52 0.89 3.26
N SER A 54 -7.76 1.32 3.01
CA SER A 54 -8.84 1.23 4.00
C SER A 54 -9.19 -0.23 4.33
N ASP A 55 -9.31 -1.08 3.32
CA ASP A 55 -9.64 -2.50 3.50
C ASP A 55 -8.53 -3.24 4.28
N LEU A 56 -7.25 -2.93 4.00
CA LEU A 56 -6.10 -3.48 4.73
C LEU A 56 -6.05 -3.05 6.19
N THR A 57 -6.36 -1.78 6.47
CA THR A 57 -6.31 -1.21 7.82
C THR A 57 -7.64 -1.35 8.57
N LYS A 58 -8.64 -2.00 7.97
CA LYS A 58 -10.02 -2.06 8.48
C LYS A 58 -10.58 -0.67 8.82
N GLY A 59 -10.24 0.33 8.01
CA GLY A 59 -10.66 1.72 8.18
C GLY A 59 -9.87 2.52 9.22
N THR A 60 -8.93 1.93 9.97
CA THR A 60 -8.18 2.63 11.01
C THR A 60 -7.05 3.51 10.47
N GLY A 61 -6.60 3.28 9.22
CA GLY A 61 -5.44 3.95 8.62
C GLY A 61 -4.08 3.53 9.17
N HIS A 62 -4.04 2.55 10.09
CA HIS A 62 -2.83 2.05 10.73
C HIS A 62 -2.67 0.55 10.52
N LEU A 63 -1.46 0.11 10.21
CA LEU A 63 -1.07 -1.30 10.13
C LEU A 63 -0.35 -1.68 11.42
N ASN A 64 -0.72 -2.80 12.02
CA ASN A 64 -0.03 -3.37 13.16
C ASN A 64 1.12 -4.28 12.66
N VAL A 65 2.36 -3.95 13.01
CA VAL A 65 3.56 -4.68 12.57
C VAL A 65 3.60 -6.12 13.12
N ALA A 66 3.00 -6.39 14.27
CA ALA A 66 2.92 -7.74 14.84
C ALA A 66 1.84 -8.61 14.17
N LYS A 67 0.90 -8.00 13.42
CA LYS A 67 -0.23 -8.69 12.79
C LYS A 67 -0.42 -8.21 11.36
N LEU A 68 0.61 -8.42 10.56
CA LEU A 68 0.59 -8.07 9.14
C LEU A 68 -0.31 -9.04 8.35
N PRO A 69 -1.13 -8.54 7.42
CA PRO A 69 -1.79 -9.38 6.42
C PRO A 69 -0.75 -10.12 5.56
N ALA A 70 -1.12 -11.27 5.00
CA ALA A 70 -0.22 -12.10 4.18
C ALA A 70 0.35 -11.38 2.95
N ASN A 71 -0.34 -10.34 2.45
CA ASN A 71 0.07 -9.56 1.30
C ASN A 71 0.79 -8.25 1.67
N VAL A 72 1.25 -8.09 2.91
CA VAL A 72 1.97 -6.90 3.37
C VAL A 72 3.30 -7.30 3.98
N GLU A 73 4.37 -6.70 3.47
CA GLU A 73 5.73 -6.82 4.00
C GLU A 73 6.16 -5.48 4.61
N VAL A 74 6.82 -5.53 5.77
CA VAL A 74 7.36 -4.35 6.45
C VAL A 74 8.82 -4.61 6.79
N ASP A 75 9.73 -3.91 6.12
CA ASP A 75 11.16 -3.93 6.38
C ASP A 75 11.53 -2.76 7.31
N THR A 76 11.93 -3.08 8.55
CA THR A 76 12.35 -2.11 9.58
C THR A 76 13.87 -1.93 9.69
N SER A 77 14.66 -2.44 8.75
CA SER A 77 16.14 -2.36 8.79
C SER A 77 16.69 -0.94 8.74
N LYS A 78 15.91 0.01 8.21
CA LYS A 78 16.27 1.43 8.07
C LYS A 78 15.46 2.29 9.04
N PHE A 79 15.93 3.53 9.25
CA PHE A 79 15.25 4.51 10.12
C PHE A 79 13.77 4.73 9.78
N LEU A 80 13.42 4.73 8.48
CA LEU A 80 12.04 4.64 8.02
C LEU A 80 11.80 3.25 7.46
N ALA A 81 10.77 2.58 7.96
CA ALA A 81 10.37 1.26 7.50
C ALA A 81 9.84 1.34 6.06
N THR A 82 10.22 0.36 5.25
CA THR A 82 9.69 0.21 3.89
C THR A 82 8.52 -0.75 3.96
N VAL A 83 7.33 -0.28 3.59
CA VAL A 83 6.12 -1.10 3.51
C VAL A 83 5.85 -1.42 2.06
N THR A 84 5.69 -2.71 1.76
CA THR A 84 5.31 -3.20 0.45
C THR A 84 4.01 -3.97 0.55
N ILE A 85 3.03 -3.58 -0.27
CA ILE A 85 1.72 -4.21 -0.35
C ILE A 85 1.62 -4.88 -1.72
N GLU A 86 1.36 -6.17 -1.73
CA GLU A 86 1.05 -6.93 -2.94
C GLU A 86 -0.47 -6.89 -3.20
N VAL A 87 -0.80 -6.58 -4.45
CA VAL A 87 -2.16 -6.36 -4.96
C VAL A 87 -2.42 -7.23 -6.18
#